data_AF-A0A378FZ44-F1
#
_entry.id   AF-A0A378FZ44-F1
#
_cell.length_a   1.000
_cell.length_b   1.000
_cell.length_c   1.000
_cell.angle_alpha   90.00
_cell.angle_beta   90.00
_cell.angle_gamma   90.00
#
_symmetry.space_group_name_H-M   'P 1'
#
loop_
_entity.id
_entity.type
_entity.pdbx_description
1 polymer ?
#
loop_
_entity_poly.entity_id
_entity_poly.type
_entity_poly.pdbx_seq_one_letter_code
_entity_poly.pdbx_strand_id
1 'polypeptide(L)'
;MPVCLYDNPRTTHVMLADELQGRIAALPAIASIKIPGLPAPQASERVAALRQHLPSRVTLGVSGDAWATAGLQAGCEACIRSAADSFPRCSLRLVRAIRSVMWRRLRH
;
A
#
# COMPACT_ATOMS: atom_id res chain seq x y z
N MET A 1 0.38 9.78 18.48
CA MET A 1 -0.56 9.39 17.40
C MET A 1 0.24 8.69 16.29
N PRO A 2 -0.23 7.56 15.71
CA PRO A 2 0.47 6.91 14.60
C PRO A 2 0.39 7.75 13.31
N VAL A 3 1.44 7.71 12.49
CA VAL A 3 1.60 8.51 11.27
C VAL A 3 1.74 7.59 10.04
N CYS A 4 1.18 8.03 8.91
CA CYS A 4 1.34 7.41 7.60
C CYS A 4 2.26 8.27 6.75
N LEU A 5 3.35 7.68 6.23
CA LEU A 5 4.16 8.33 5.20
C LEU A 5 3.43 8.18 3.85
N TYR A 6 3.13 9.28 3.18
CA TYR A 6 2.51 9.24 1.85
C TYR A 6 3.53 9.56 0.76
N ASP A 7 3.94 8.53 0.02
CA ASP A 7 4.72 8.67 -1.20
C ASP A 7 3.79 9.09 -2.35
N ASN A 8 3.81 10.37 -2.70
CA ASN A 8 2.93 10.96 -3.72
C ASN A 8 3.69 11.89 -4.68
N PRO A 9 4.65 11.35 -5.46
CA PRO A 9 5.51 12.15 -6.35
C PRO A 9 4.73 12.93 -7.40
N ARG A 10 3.51 12.51 -7.74
CA ARG A 10 2.63 13.24 -8.67
C ARG A 10 2.23 14.61 -8.13
N THR A 11 2.09 14.75 -6.82
CA THR A 11 1.71 16.02 -6.16
C THR A 11 2.92 16.72 -5.55
N THR A 12 3.86 15.96 -4.99
CA THR A 12 5.03 16.54 -4.31
C THR A 12 6.17 16.88 -5.25
N HIS A 13 6.21 16.28 -6.44
CA HIS A 13 7.35 16.33 -7.36
C HIS A 13 8.68 15.84 -6.74
N VAL A 14 8.60 15.06 -5.67
CA VAL A 14 9.75 14.49 -4.95
C VAL A 14 9.70 12.96 -5.05
N MET A 15 10.81 12.37 -5.49
CA MET A 15 11.02 10.92 -5.45
C MET A 15 11.75 10.54 -4.18
N LEU A 16 11.12 9.72 -3.34
CA LEU A 16 11.74 9.18 -2.13
C LEU A 16 12.41 7.85 -2.45
N ALA A 17 13.75 7.80 -2.34
CA ALA A 17 14.51 6.56 -2.45
C ALA A 17 14.07 5.53 -1.39
N ASP A 18 14.14 4.24 -1.71
CA ASP A 18 13.62 3.17 -0.87
C ASP A 18 14.35 3.08 0.47
N GLU A 19 15.65 3.32 0.50
CA GLU A 19 16.45 3.38 1.72
C GLU A 19 16.00 4.53 2.63
N LEU A 20 15.63 5.68 2.03
CA LEU A 20 15.10 6.81 2.77
C LEU A 20 13.71 6.50 3.34
N GLN A 21 12.85 5.84 2.55
CA GLN A 21 11.55 5.36 3.03
C GLN A 21 11.73 4.38 4.21
N GLY A 22 12.70 3.48 4.14
CA GLY A 22 13.05 2.56 5.23
C GLY A 22 13.53 3.27 6.50
N ARG A 23 14.41 4.27 6.36
CA ARG A 23 14.88 5.07 7.50
C ARG A 23 13.77 5.85 8.17
N ILE A 24 12.85 6.44 7.40
CA ILE A 24 11.67 7.12 7.93
C ILE A 24 10.74 6.10 8.62
N ALA A 25 10.48 4.96 7.98
CA ALA A 25 9.64 3.90 8.53
C ALA A 25 10.17 3.29 9.83
N ALA A 26 11.49 3.38 10.06
CA ALA A 26 12.10 2.95 11.31
C ALA A 26 11.68 3.83 12.51
N LEU A 27 11.21 5.06 12.30
CA LEU A 27 10.74 5.93 13.37
C LEU A 27 9.54 5.31 14.12
N PRO A 28 9.49 5.39 15.46
CA PRO A 28 8.44 4.72 16.24
C PRO A 28 7.01 5.17 15.91
N ALA A 29 6.83 6.42 15.47
CA ALA A 29 5.53 6.96 15.15
C ALA A 29 4.99 6.52 13.78
N ILE A 30 5.85 5.99 12.89
CA ILE A 30 5.42 5.59 11.54
C ILE A 30 4.84 4.18 11.59
N ALA A 31 3.56 4.08 11.24
CA ALA A 31 2.80 2.82 11.27
C ALA A 31 2.51 2.28 9.86
N SER A 32 2.60 3.13 8.84
CA SER A 32 2.27 2.75 7.47
C SER A 32 2.98 3.62 6.44
N ILE A 33 3.16 3.06 5.25
CA ILE A 33 3.50 3.82 4.04
C ILE A 33 2.39 3.62 3.02
N LYS A 34 1.96 4.71 2.39
CA LYS A 34 1.05 4.70 1.26
C LYS A 34 1.83 5.00 -0.02
N ILE A 35 1.77 4.10 -1.00
CA ILE A 35 2.49 4.21 -2.28
C ILE A 35 1.54 4.48 -3.45
N PRO A 36 2.05 5.02 -4.58
CA PRO A 36 1.30 5.11 -5.83
C PRO A 36 0.83 3.72 -6.30
N GLY A 37 -0.37 3.66 -6.85
CA GLY A 37 -0.86 2.47 -7.52
C GLY A 37 -0.13 2.20 -8.84
N LEU A 38 0.15 0.92 -9.09
CA LEU A 38 0.82 0.42 -10.29
C LEU A 38 0.06 -0.79 -10.85
N PRO A 39 0.14 -1.05 -12.18
CA PRO A 39 -0.32 -2.30 -12.75
C PRO A 39 0.49 -3.49 -12.24
N ALA A 40 -0.05 -4.70 -12.42
CA ALA A 40 0.76 -5.91 -12.35
C ALA A 40 1.56 -6.08 -13.66
N PRO A 41 2.82 -6.58 -13.61
CA PRO A 41 3.53 -7.10 -12.44
C PRO A 41 4.26 -6.04 -11.60
N GLN A 42 4.31 -4.78 -12.05
CA GLN A 42 5.11 -3.71 -11.42
C GLN A 42 4.73 -3.45 -9.95
N ALA A 43 3.46 -3.64 -9.60
CA ALA A 43 3.01 -3.57 -8.21
C ALA A 43 3.74 -4.57 -7.31
N SER A 44 3.90 -5.83 -7.75
CA SER A 44 4.59 -6.88 -7.00
C SER A 44 6.08 -6.57 -6.85
N GLU A 45 6.71 -6.10 -7.91
CA GLU A 45 8.13 -5.68 -7.90
C GLU A 45 8.34 -4.52 -6.92
N ARG A 46 7.47 -3.49 -6.98
CA ARG A 46 7.54 -2.33 -6.08
C ARG A 46 7.37 -2.73 -4.62
N VAL A 47 6.38 -3.57 -4.31
CA VAL A 47 6.13 -4.05 -2.95
C VAL A 47 7.30 -4.89 -2.45
N ALA A 48 7.82 -5.80 -3.28
CA ALA A 48 8.97 -6.63 -2.93
C ALA A 48 10.22 -5.79 -2.64
N ALA A 49 10.53 -4.81 -3.49
CA ALA A 49 11.66 -3.90 -3.31
C ALA A 49 11.54 -3.13 -1.99
N LEU A 50 10.40 -2.47 -1.74
CA LEU A 50 10.19 -1.74 -0.49
C LEU A 50 10.31 -2.63 0.75
N ARG A 51 9.74 -3.85 0.70
CA ARG A 51 9.78 -4.77 1.83
C ARG A 51 11.18 -5.15 2.28
N GLN A 52 12.20 -5.02 1.43
CA GLN A 52 13.60 -5.21 1.83
C GLN A 52 14.10 -4.14 2.80
N HIS A 53 13.48 -2.95 2.81
CA HIS A 53 13.90 -1.81 3.63
C HIS A 53 12.96 -1.52 4.81
N LEU A 54 11.73 -2.04 4.79
CA LEU A 54 10.71 -1.70 5.78
C LEU A 54 10.73 -2.64 6.99
N PRO A 55 10.61 -2.12 8.22
CA PRO A 55 10.32 -2.95 9.38
C PRO A 55 9.00 -3.71 9.20
N SER A 56 8.96 -4.97 9.65
CA SER A 56 7.77 -5.84 9.51
C SER A 56 6.49 -5.27 10.13
N ARG A 57 6.61 -4.42 11.15
CA ARG A 57 5.48 -3.73 11.80
C ARG A 57 4.79 -2.68 10.91
N VAL A 58 5.47 -2.19 9.87
CA VAL A 58 4.98 -1.10 9.02
C VAL A 58 4.15 -1.70 7.90
N THR A 59 2.90 -1.24 7.79
CA THR A 59 1.97 -1.71 6.76
C THR A 59 2.17 -0.95 5.45
N LEU A 60 1.92 -1.61 4.32
CA LEU A 60 1.93 -1.00 2.99
C LEU A 60 0.50 -0.81 2.48
N GLY A 61 0.19 0.41 2.09
CA GLY A 61 -1.07 0.78 1.46
C GLY A 61 -0.89 1.20 0.01
N VAL A 62 -1.83 0.84 -0.85
CA VAL A 62 -1.87 1.32 -2.24
C VAL A 62 -2.87 2.47 -2.40
N SER A 63 -2.53 3.44 -3.24
CA SER A 63 -3.40 4.56 -3.61
C SER A 63 -3.97 4.41 -5.03
N GLY A 64 -5.18 4.92 -5.24
CA GLY A 64 -5.89 4.88 -6.51
C GLY A 64 -6.72 3.60 -6.69
N ASP A 65 -8.04 3.76 -6.82
CA ASP A 65 -8.98 2.64 -6.82
C ASP A 65 -8.76 1.66 -7.98
N ALA A 66 -8.34 2.17 -9.15
CA ALA A 66 -8.00 1.34 -10.31
C ALA A 66 -6.89 0.31 -10.02
N TRP A 67 -6.03 0.59 -9.04
CA TRP A 67 -4.87 -0.23 -8.70
C TRP A 67 -5.06 -1.02 -7.39
N ALA A 68 -6.23 -0.91 -6.76
CA ALA A 68 -6.53 -1.59 -5.50
C ALA A 68 -6.30 -3.10 -5.58
N THR A 69 -6.81 -3.75 -6.63
CA THR A 69 -6.65 -5.19 -6.85
C THR A 69 -5.20 -5.59 -7.04
N ALA A 70 -4.47 -4.89 -7.92
CA ALA A 70 -3.05 -5.18 -8.19
C ALA A 70 -2.20 -4.99 -6.92
N GLY A 71 -2.39 -3.90 -6.17
CA GLY A 71 -1.66 -3.65 -4.94
C GLY A 71 -1.94 -4.69 -3.84
N LEU A 72 -3.21 -5.06 -3.64
CA LEU A 72 -3.54 -6.12 -2.66
C LEU A 72 -2.97 -7.49 -3.08
N GLN A 73 -2.99 -7.83 -4.36
CA GLN A 73 -2.37 -9.06 -4.88
C GLN A 73 -0.84 -9.04 -4.74
N ALA A 74 -0.22 -7.87 -4.84
CA ALA A 74 1.21 -7.64 -4.65
C ALA A 74 1.65 -7.72 -3.18
N GLY A 75 0.71 -7.75 -2.22
CA GLY A 75 1.00 -7.86 -0.78
C GLY A 75 0.80 -6.58 0.02
N CYS A 76 0.19 -5.52 -0.55
CA CYS A 76 -0.31 -4.40 0.25
C CYS A 76 -1.45 -4.88 1.18
N GLU A 77 -1.48 -4.37 2.41
CA GLU A 77 -2.48 -4.73 3.40
C GLU A 77 -3.74 -3.86 3.32
N ALA A 78 -3.65 -2.69 2.69
CA ALA A 78 -4.74 -1.73 2.59
C ALA A 78 -4.82 -1.03 1.22
N CYS A 79 -6.05 -0.70 0.81
CA CYS A 79 -6.30 0.33 -0.21
C CYS A 79 -6.66 1.62 0.52
N ILE A 80 -5.77 2.60 0.47
CA ILE A 80 -5.92 3.84 1.23
C ILE A 80 -6.41 4.93 0.26
N ARG A 81 -7.71 5.23 0.30
CA ARG A 81 -8.29 6.42 -0.34
C ARG A 81 -7.88 7.70 0.39
N SER A 82 -8.03 8.87 -0.22
CA SER A 82 -7.77 10.15 0.45
C SER A 82 -8.63 10.27 1.72
N ALA A 83 -8.18 11.04 2.71
CA ALA A 83 -8.94 11.30 3.94
C ALA A 83 -10.29 12.03 3.70
N ALA A 84 -10.56 12.44 2.46
CA ALA A 84 -11.77 13.15 2.06
C ALA A 84 -12.97 12.26 1.71
N ASP A 85 -12.81 10.93 1.67
CA ASP A 85 -13.84 10.05 1.10
C ASP A 85 -14.75 9.38 2.16
N SER A 86 -16.00 9.82 2.21
CA SER A 86 -17.04 9.49 3.20
C SER A 86 -17.58 8.04 3.19
N PHE A 87 -16.87 7.07 2.61
CA PHE A 87 -17.40 5.71 2.36
C PHE A 87 -16.53 4.56 2.88
N PRO A 88 -16.36 4.40 4.21
CA PRO A 88 -15.56 3.34 4.83
C PRO A 88 -16.10 1.92 4.59
N ARG A 89 -17.42 1.76 4.43
CA ARG A 89 -18.06 0.44 4.22
C ARG A 89 -17.74 -0.16 2.84
N CYS A 90 -17.67 0.66 1.79
CA CYS A 90 -17.32 0.21 0.44
C CYS A 90 -15.86 -0.26 0.37
N SER A 91 -14.95 0.44 1.07
CA SER A 91 -13.53 0.07 1.14
C SER A 91 -13.31 -1.31 1.79
N LEU A 92 -13.99 -1.58 2.90
CA LEU A 92 -13.94 -2.90 3.56
C LEU A 92 -14.51 -4.01 2.66
N ARG A 93 -15.59 -3.73 1.94
CA ARG A 93 -16.22 -4.71 1.04
C ARG A 93 -15.30 -5.06 -0.13
N LEU A 94 -14.62 -4.07 -0.72
CA LEU A 94 -13.66 -4.26 -1.80
C LEU A 94 -12.46 -5.10 -1.35
N VAL A 95 -11.84 -4.74 -0.21
CA VAL A 95 -10.71 -5.49 0.37
C VAL A 95 -11.11 -6.93 0.68
N ARG A 96 -12.30 -7.15 1.27
CA ARG A 96 -12.82 -8.50 1.55
C ARG A 96 -13.08 -9.30 0.27
N ALA A 97 -13.66 -8.69 -0.75
CA ALA A 97 -13.91 -9.34 -2.03
C ALA A 97 -12.61 -9.77 -2.72
N ILE A 98 -11.62 -8.88 -2.78
CA ILE A 98 -10.31 -9.15 -3.40
C ILE A 98 -9.60 -10.28 -2.63
N ARG A 99 -9.59 -10.22 -1.29
CA ARG A 99 -9.02 -11.30 -0.46
C ARG A 99 -9.75 -12.64 -0.68
N SER A 100 -11.08 -12.66 -0.75
CA SER A 100 -11.85 -13.90 -1.00
C SER A 100 -11.51 -14.54 -2.35
N VAL A 101 -11.32 -13.75 -3.40
CA VAL A 101 -10.90 -14.25 -4.73
C VAL A 101 -9.48 -14.82 -4.68
N MET A 102 -8.56 -14.15 -3.96
CA MET A 102 -7.18 -14.64 -3.78
C MET A 102 -7.14 -15.99 -3.05
N TRP A 103 -7.95 -16.17 -2.00
CA TRP A 103 -8.07 -17.45 -1.28
C TRP A 103 -8.60 -18.59 -2.14
N ARG A 104 -9.43 -18.32 -3.16
CA ARG A 104 -9.90 -19.35 -4.09
C ARG A 104 -8.84 -19.74 -5.11
N ARG A 105 -8.00 -18.80 -5.56
CA ARG A 105 -6.88 -19.07 -6.48
C ARG A 105 -5.75 -19.90 -5.85
N LEU A 106 -5.54 -19.82 -4.53
CA LEU A 106 -4.50 -20.58 -3.83
C LEU A 106 -4.91 -22.02 -3.45
N ARG A 107 -6.15 -22.44 -3.74
CA ARG A 107 -6.68 -23.80 -3.46
C ARG A 107 -6.85 -24.67 -4.71
N HIS A 108 -6.31 -24.24 -5.84
CA HIS A 108 -6.18 -24.99 -7.08
C HIS A 108 -4.72 -24.98 -7.50
#